data_AF-A0A932YA70-F1
#
_entry.id   AF-A0A932YA70-F1
#
_cell.length_a   1.000
_cell.length_b   1.000
_cell.length_c   1.000
_cell.angle_alpha   90.00
_cell.angle_beta   90.00
_cell.angle_gamma   90.00
#
_symmetry.space_group_name_H-M   'P 1'
#
loop_
_entity.id
_entity.type
_entity.pdbx_description
1 polymer ?
#
loop_
_entity_poly.entity_id
_entity_poly.type
_entity_poly.pdbx_seq_one_letter_code
_entity_poly.pdbx_strand_id
1 'polypeptide(L)'
;MRKYLGNSLGMGLFILWAWGSLPSYARDPDAPIFDLKDSQPSSRNLKISQIRDGGENLNLPPGKPVLFITHATRFYDDRAAAKSGIDQAVSVFKTMNWPILYLNDPYMPSYAADGHPTADICSTGGEHQIPLKTGHIFIAGGFYDACAERTALEAVRSAFGNLRRGDSKTPPRVVLHYVVNAMYYWRKQPRAPLEKNAPQEALSHIESLGFVDRMSLAVGGKNLEIELFLENRYLKTIRRGSGPSPSVLVIRLTTSQSLKRNPLGYDDAFQDIVLMRGVVPADILEKSSAFHQARTWRK
;
A
#
# COMPACT_ATOMS: atom_id res chain seq x y z
N MET A 1 -26.29 24.35 61.47
CA MET A 1 -26.48 22.90 61.30
C MET A 1 -27.27 22.63 60.02
N ARG A 2 -26.60 22.28 58.91
CA ARG A 2 -27.24 21.78 57.69
C ARG A 2 -26.43 20.59 57.18
N LYS A 3 -27.09 19.43 57.10
CA LYS A 3 -26.56 18.16 56.60
C LYS A 3 -26.44 18.23 55.07
N TYR A 4 -25.29 17.86 54.52
CA TYR A 4 -25.14 17.54 53.10
C TYR A 4 -25.00 16.03 52.96
N LEU A 5 -25.98 15.45 52.28
CA LEU A 5 -26.00 14.07 51.81
C LEU A 5 -25.11 13.93 50.58
N GLY A 6 -24.30 12.88 50.55
CA GLY A 6 -23.52 12.49 49.39
C GLY A 6 -24.38 11.79 48.34
N ASN A 7 -23.87 11.79 47.11
CA ASN A 7 -24.17 10.80 46.08
C ASN A 7 -22.97 10.72 45.14
N SER A 8 -22.24 9.61 45.24
CA SER A 8 -21.24 9.17 44.27
C SER A 8 -21.91 8.21 43.29
N LEU A 9 -22.14 8.66 42.06
CA LEU A 9 -22.51 7.82 40.93
C LEU A 9 -21.30 7.73 40.00
N GLY A 10 -20.61 6.59 40.06
CA GLY A 10 -19.54 6.25 39.13
C GLY A 10 -20.12 5.83 37.78
N MET A 11 -19.79 6.58 36.73
CA MET A 11 -19.98 6.12 35.34
C MET A 11 -18.74 5.32 34.93
N GLY A 12 -18.89 3.99 34.89
CA GLY A 12 -17.99 3.11 34.16
C GLY A 12 -18.35 3.14 32.68
N LEU A 13 -17.43 3.65 31.86
CA LEU A 13 -17.54 3.67 30.40
C LEU A 13 -16.92 2.38 29.83
N PHE A 14 -17.76 1.40 29.49
CA PHE A 14 -17.36 0.24 28.69
C PHE A 14 -17.33 0.63 27.21
N ILE A 15 -16.14 0.62 26.59
CA ILE A 15 -15.98 0.74 25.15
C ILE A 15 -15.99 -0.67 24.55
N LEU A 16 -17.14 -1.08 24.02
CA LEU A 16 -17.29 -2.27 23.19
C LEU A 16 -16.86 -1.94 21.76
N TRP A 17 -15.83 -2.64 21.29
CA TRP A 17 -15.36 -2.62 19.91
C TRP A 17 -16.42 -3.21 18.97
N ALA A 18 -16.84 -2.42 17.98
CA ALA A 18 -17.66 -2.89 16.88
C ALA A 18 -16.79 -3.62 15.85
N TRP A 19 -16.80 -4.96 15.90
CA TRP A 19 -16.53 -5.78 14.72
C TRP A 19 -17.76 -5.69 13.81
N GLY A 20 -17.66 -4.89 12.76
CA GLY A 20 -18.65 -4.87 11.69
C GLY A 20 -18.69 -6.23 11.01
N SER A 21 -19.86 -6.87 11.04
CA SER A 21 -20.19 -8.05 10.28
C SER A 21 -19.86 -7.82 8.80
N LEU A 22 -18.94 -8.61 8.25
CA LEU A 22 -18.77 -8.70 6.80
C LEU A 22 -20.12 -9.10 6.18
N PRO A 23 -20.56 -8.49 5.08
CA PRO A 23 -21.79 -8.87 4.43
C PRO A 23 -21.70 -10.33 3.98
N SER A 24 -22.65 -11.14 4.42
CA SER A 24 -22.84 -12.52 3.99
C SER A 24 -22.84 -12.58 2.45
N TYR A 25 -21.93 -13.37 1.88
CA TYR A 25 -21.87 -13.66 0.45
C TYR A 25 -23.18 -14.33 0.00
N ALA A 26 -24.11 -13.55 -0.54
CA ALA A 26 -25.16 -14.11 -1.39
C ALA A 26 -24.50 -14.43 -2.74
N ARG A 27 -24.41 -15.73 -3.08
CA ARG A 27 -24.04 -16.15 -4.44
C ARG A 27 -25.01 -15.47 -5.41
N ASP A 28 -24.47 -14.67 -6.31
CA ASP A 28 -25.20 -14.23 -7.50
C ASP A 28 -25.47 -15.48 -8.36
N PRO A 29 -26.73 -15.91 -8.53
CA PRO A 29 -27.06 -17.10 -9.31
C PRO A 29 -26.77 -16.94 -10.80
N ASP A 30 -26.56 -15.70 -11.27
CA ASP A 30 -26.30 -15.38 -12.67
C ASP A 30 -24.81 -15.16 -12.98
N ALA A 31 -23.92 -15.40 -12.01
CA ALA A 31 -22.49 -15.32 -12.24
C ALA A 31 -22.06 -16.38 -13.28
N PRO A 32 -21.35 -16.01 -14.36
CA PRO A 32 -20.96 -16.94 -15.41
C PRO A 32 -20.09 -18.07 -14.85
N ILE A 33 -20.47 -19.31 -15.15
CA ILE A 33 -19.65 -20.50 -14.86
C ILE A 33 -18.42 -20.44 -15.78
N PHE A 34 -17.29 -20.03 -15.23
CA PHE A 34 -16.02 -20.04 -15.96
C PHE A 34 -15.49 -21.49 -16.09
N ASP A 35 -15.22 -21.92 -17.32
CA ASP A 35 -14.53 -23.18 -17.60
C ASP A 35 -13.06 -23.06 -17.17
N LEU A 36 -12.69 -23.71 -16.07
CA LEU A 36 -11.37 -23.67 -15.44
C LEU A 36 -10.28 -24.44 -16.20
N LYS A 37 -10.53 -24.87 -17.44
CA LYS A 37 -9.61 -25.74 -18.20
C LYS A 37 -8.39 -25.05 -18.77
N ASP A 38 -8.38 -23.72 -18.93
CA ASP A 38 -7.29 -23.00 -19.61
C ASP A 38 -6.24 -22.35 -18.68
N SER A 39 -6.29 -22.59 -17.37
CA SER A 39 -5.43 -21.88 -16.40
C SER A 39 -4.66 -22.79 -15.42
N GLN A 40 -4.30 -24.02 -15.82
CA GLN A 40 -3.39 -24.85 -15.03
C GLN A 40 -1.92 -24.52 -15.36
N PRO A 41 -1.19 -23.71 -14.56
CA PRO A 41 0.26 -23.68 -14.67
C PRO A 41 0.82 -25.05 -14.27
N SER A 42 1.80 -25.52 -15.04
CA SER A 42 2.46 -26.80 -14.82
C SER A 42 3.01 -26.91 -13.39
N SER A 43 2.41 -27.82 -12.61
CA SER A 43 2.73 -28.11 -11.21
C SER A 43 4.02 -28.92 -11.05
N ARG A 44 5.17 -28.38 -11.50
CA ARG A 44 6.49 -29.00 -11.24
C ARG A 44 7.30 -28.17 -10.24
N ASN A 45 7.38 -28.69 -9.02
CA ASN A 45 8.39 -28.41 -7.99
C ASN A 45 8.43 -27.01 -7.37
N LEU A 46 7.27 -26.43 -7.03
CA LEU A 46 7.25 -25.41 -5.98
C LEU A 46 6.97 -26.11 -4.65
N LYS A 47 7.90 -26.01 -3.69
CA LYS A 47 7.52 -26.03 -2.27
C LYS A 47 6.71 -24.75 -2.04
N ILE A 48 5.45 -24.74 -2.50
CA ILE A 48 4.45 -23.80 -2.04
C ILE A 48 4.17 -24.26 -0.61
N SER A 49 4.98 -23.82 0.35
CA SER A 49 4.48 -23.75 1.71
C SER A 49 3.27 -22.84 1.60
N GLN A 50 2.06 -23.39 1.74
CA GLN A 50 0.89 -22.59 1.98
C GLN A 50 1.13 -21.94 3.35
N ILE A 51 1.83 -20.80 3.32
CA ILE A 51 2.15 -20.05 4.52
C ILE A 51 0.81 -19.50 4.98
N ARG A 52 0.24 -20.14 6.01
CA ARG A 52 -0.89 -19.59 6.75
C ARG A 52 -0.43 -18.29 7.39
N ASP A 53 -1.36 -17.36 7.61
CA ASP A 53 -1.21 -15.98 8.12
C ASP A 53 -0.26 -15.75 9.34
N GLY A 54 0.30 -16.81 9.93
CA GLY A 54 1.04 -16.85 11.19
C GLY A 54 2.50 -16.35 11.19
N GLY A 55 2.87 -15.44 10.29
CA GLY A 55 4.13 -14.69 10.45
C GLY A 55 5.41 -15.51 10.25
N GLU A 56 5.43 -16.45 9.30
CA GLU A 56 6.67 -17.10 8.90
C GLU A 56 7.70 -16.06 8.45
N ASN A 57 8.92 -16.19 8.96
CA ASN A 57 10.01 -15.32 8.58
C ASN A 57 10.52 -15.73 7.18
N LEU A 58 10.01 -15.05 6.15
CA LEU A 58 10.41 -15.21 4.75
C LEU A 58 11.89 -14.86 4.47
N ASN A 59 12.66 -14.44 5.49
CA ASN A 59 14.06 -14.00 5.37
C ASN A 59 14.26 -12.99 4.23
N LEU A 60 13.35 -12.02 4.12
CA LEU A 60 13.44 -10.99 3.11
C LEU A 60 14.73 -10.17 3.31
N PRO A 61 15.50 -9.90 2.23
CA PRO A 61 16.72 -9.12 2.32
C PRO A 61 16.40 -7.69 2.81
N PRO A 62 17.07 -7.21 3.88
CA PRO A 62 16.81 -5.88 4.42
C PRO A 62 17.15 -4.79 3.39
N GLY A 63 16.43 -3.67 3.45
CA GLY A 63 16.60 -2.52 2.56
C GLY A 63 16.09 -2.72 1.14
N LYS A 64 15.83 -3.96 0.68
CA LYS A 64 15.28 -4.18 -0.67
C LYS A 64 13.80 -3.81 -0.73
N PRO A 65 13.33 -3.15 -1.80
CA PRO A 65 11.91 -2.94 -2.03
C PRO A 65 11.13 -4.25 -2.12
N VAL A 66 9.87 -4.24 -1.72
CA VAL A 66 8.99 -5.42 -1.79
C VAL A 66 7.73 -5.07 -2.59
N LEU A 67 7.36 -5.96 -3.51
CA LEU A 67 6.10 -5.90 -4.26
C LEU A 67 5.10 -6.88 -3.66
N PHE A 68 3.95 -6.37 -3.25
CA PHE A 68 2.77 -7.16 -2.89
C PHE A 68 1.80 -7.18 -4.07
N ILE A 69 1.32 -8.37 -4.40
CA ILE A 69 0.26 -8.58 -5.39
C ILE A 69 -0.92 -9.21 -4.67
N THR A 70 -1.98 -8.42 -4.49
CA THR A 70 -3.14 -8.81 -3.69
C THR A 70 -4.27 -9.29 -4.60
N HIS A 71 -4.70 -10.53 -4.41
CA HIS A 71 -5.85 -11.17 -5.06
C HIS A 71 -5.97 -11.02 -6.58
N ALA A 72 -4.87 -11.01 -7.34
CA ALA A 72 -4.87 -10.90 -8.79
C ALA A 72 -5.50 -12.12 -9.48
N THR A 73 -6.82 -12.26 -9.39
CA THR A 73 -7.62 -13.41 -9.81
C THR A 73 -8.77 -12.96 -10.71
N ARG A 74 -9.20 -13.83 -11.63
CA ARG A 74 -10.34 -13.54 -12.51
C ARG A 74 -11.69 -13.53 -11.81
N PHE A 75 -11.76 -14.06 -10.59
CA PHE A 75 -12.98 -13.99 -9.80
C PHE A 75 -13.29 -12.55 -9.36
N TYR A 76 -12.25 -11.76 -9.09
CA TYR A 76 -12.37 -10.39 -8.62
C TYR A 76 -12.12 -9.33 -9.70
N ASP A 77 -11.32 -9.68 -10.71
CA ASP A 77 -11.02 -8.85 -11.88
C ASP A 77 -11.27 -9.70 -13.14
N ASP A 78 -12.54 -9.77 -13.54
CA ASP A 78 -13.10 -10.65 -14.58
C ASP A 78 -12.35 -10.54 -15.92
N ARG A 79 -11.98 -9.32 -16.31
CA ARG A 79 -11.25 -9.01 -17.53
C ARG A 79 -9.74 -9.07 -17.37
N ALA A 80 -9.25 -9.37 -16.16
CA ALA A 80 -7.84 -9.29 -15.82
C ALA A 80 -7.24 -7.92 -16.22
N ALA A 81 -8.01 -6.85 -15.97
CA ALA A 81 -7.69 -5.48 -16.35
C ALA A 81 -6.33 -5.02 -15.79
N ALA A 82 -6.00 -5.43 -14.56
CA ALA A 82 -4.72 -5.11 -13.92
C ALA A 82 -3.54 -5.98 -14.40
N LYS A 83 -3.80 -7.06 -15.16
CA LYS A 83 -2.78 -8.05 -15.52
C LYS A 83 -1.56 -7.45 -16.21
N SER A 84 -1.75 -6.59 -17.21
CA SER A 84 -0.64 -5.98 -17.95
C SER A 84 0.25 -5.13 -17.04
N GLY A 85 -0.34 -4.36 -16.13
CA GLY A 85 0.41 -3.59 -15.14
C GLY A 85 1.15 -4.48 -14.14
N ILE A 86 0.51 -5.54 -13.66
CA ILE A 86 1.09 -6.54 -12.75
C ILE A 86 2.29 -7.23 -13.42
N ASP A 87 2.12 -7.78 -14.63
CA ASP A 87 3.17 -8.49 -15.36
C ASP A 87 4.41 -7.59 -15.58
N GLN A 88 4.19 -6.31 -15.89
CA GLN A 88 5.27 -5.33 -16.03
C GLN A 88 5.97 -5.04 -14.71
N ALA A 89 5.23 -4.88 -13.60
CA ALA A 89 5.81 -4.66 -12.29
C ALA A 89 6.64 -5.88 -11.82
N VAL A 90 6.10 -7.09 -12.01
CA VAL A 90 6.79 -8.36 -11.76
C VAL A 90 8.09 -8.44 -12.57
N SER A 91 8.05 -8.10 -13.85
CA SER A 91 9.23 -8.11 -14.73
C SER A 91 10.34 -7.19 -14.21
N VAL A 92 9.98 -5.97 -13.74
CA VAL A 92 10.96 -5.05 -13.14
C VAL A 92 11.54 -5.64 -11.85
N PHE A 93 10.70 -6.12 -10.93
CA PHE A 93 11.14 -6.67 -9.65
C PHE A 93 12.06 -7.89 -9.82
N LYS A 94 11.75 -8.77 -10.77
CA LYS A 94 12.61 -9.91 -11.13
C LYS A 94 13.96 -9.45 -11.67
N THR A 95 13.97 -8.47 -12.57
CA THR A 95 15.21 -7.91 -13.14
C THR A 95 16.10 -7.32 -12.04
N MET A 96 15.50 -6.72 -11.01
CA MET A 96 16.22 -6.14 -9.88
C MET A 96 16.55 -7.14 -8.76
N ASN A 97 16.13 -8.40 -8.89
CA ASN A 97 16.22 -9.42 -7.84
C ASN A 97 15.64 -8.91 -6.50
N TRP A 98 14.45 -8.32 -6.58
CA TRP A 98 13.67 -7.80 -5.45
C TRP A 98 12.52 -8.75 -5.10
N PRO A 99 12.15 -8.86 -3.82
CA PRO A 99 11.06 -9.75 -3.40
C PRO A 99 9.69 -9.43 -4.01
N ILE A 100 8.98 -10.49 -4.38
CA ILE A 100 7.59 -10.47 -4.88
C ILE A 100 6.75 -11.41 -4.02
N LEU A 101 5.71 -10.86 -3.39
CA LEU A 101 4.84 -11.56 -2.46
C LEU A 101 3.42 -11.56 -3.00
N TYR A 102 2.87 -12.74 -3.21
CA TYR A 102 1.47 -12.90 -3.59
C TYR A 102 0.62 -13.13 -2.34
N LEU A 103 -0.49 -12.42 -2.24
CA LEU A 103 -1.53 -12.61 -1.22
C LEU A 103 -2.79 -13.09 -1.95
N ASN A 104 -2.99 -14.40 -1.97
CA ASN A 104 -4.04 -15.05 -2.76
C ASN A 104 -5.10 -15.67 -1.86
N ASP A 105 -6.33 -15.72 -2.38
CA ASP A 105 -7.37 -16.56 -1.79
C ASP A 105 -7.05 -18.03 -2.13
N PRO A 106 -7.10 -18.96 -1.16
CA PRO A 106 -6.70 -20.35 -1.37
C PRO A 106 -7.55 -21.08 -2.42
N TYR A 107 -8.74 -20.57 -2.76
CA TYR A 107 -9.67 -21.20 -3.69
C TYR A 107 -9.70 -20.54 -5.08
N MET A 108 -8.93 -19.47 -5.29
CA MET A 108 -9.00 -18.68 -6.51
C MET A 108 -7.62 -18.57 -7.18
N PRO A 109 -7.43 -19.17 -8.37
CA PRO A 109 -6.14 -19.10 -9.04
C PRO A 109 -5.82 -17.67 -9.46
N SER A 110 -4.59 -17.25 -9.21
CA SER A 110 -4.08 -15.97 -9.73
C SER A 110 -3.90 -16.04 -11.25
N TYR A 111 -4.24 -14.96 -11.95
CA TYR A 111 -3.94 -14.80 -13.38
C TYR A 111 -2.54 -14.22 -13.64
N ALA A 112 -1.80 -13.84 -12.58
CA ALA A 112 -0.49 -13.24 -12.74
C ALA A 112 0.48 -14.27 -13.32
N ALA A 113 1.30 -13.87 -14.29
CA ALA A 113 2.17 -14.79 -15.02
C ALA A 113 3.47 -15.15 -14.26
N ASP A 114 3.49 -15.04 -12.93
CA ASP A 114 4.70 -15.32 -12.14
C ASP A 114 4.78 -16.80 -11.73
N GLY A 115 5.62 -17.56 -12.42
CA GLY A 115 5.90 -18.95 -12.03
C GLY A 115 6.83 -19.12 -10.83
N HIS A 116 7.49 -18.05 -10.36
CA HIS A 116 8.50 -18.10 -9.29
C HIS A 116 8.47 -16.85 -8.39
N PRO A 117 7.37 -16.59 -7.67
CA PRO A 117 7.35 -15.54 -6.67
C PRO A 117 8.30 -15.86 -5.51
N THR A 118 8.65 -14.84 -4.72
CA THR A 118 9.39 -15.07 -3.46
C THR A 118 8.53 -15.84 -2.46
N ALA A 119 7.25 -15.52 -2.38
CA ALA A 119 6.28 -16.30 -1.63
C ALA A 119 4.88 -16.15 -2.23
N ASP A 120 4.07 -17.19 -2.07
CA ASP A 120 2.64 -17.20 -2.33
C ASP A 120 1.92 -17.53 -1.01
N ILE A 121 1.16 -16.56 -0.50
CA ILE A 121 0.64 -16.54 0.86
C ILE A 121 -0.88 -16.57 0.76
N CYS A 122 -1.48 -17.48 1.51
CA CYS A 122 -2.92 -17.56 1.64
C CYS A 122 -3.38 -16.39 2.52
N SER A 123 -4.17 -15.47 1.98
CA SER A 123 -4.76 -14.34 2.70
C SER A 123 -6.11 -14.02 2.04
N THR A 124 -7.18 -13.94 2.83
CA THR A 124 -8.55 -13.76 2.31
C THR A 124 -8.98 -12.29 2.25
N GLY A 125 -8.42 -11.46 3.12
CA GLY A 125 -8.74 -10.03 3.21
C GLY A 125 -7.53 -9.10 3.05
N GLY A 126 -6.39 -9.61 2.58
CA GLY A 126 -5.14 -8.85 2.47
C GLY A 126 -4.36 -8.71 3.78
N GLU A 127 -4.78 -9.39 4.84
CA GLU A 127 -4.03 -9.49 6.09
C GLU A 127 -2.69 -10.23 5.92
N HIS A 128 -1.66 -9.78 6.62
CA HIS A 128 -0.41 -10.53 6.75
C HIS A 128 0.37 -10.09 8.00
N GLN A 129 1.32 -10.92 8.44
CA GLN A 129 2.22 -10.61 9.57
C GLN A 129 3.70 -10.59 9.16
N ILE A 130 3.98 -10.46 7.86
CA ILE A 130 5.33 -10.49 7.30
C ILE A 130 6.20 -9.35 7.86
N PRO A 131 7.36 -9.65 8.47
CA PRO A 131 8.27 -8.62 8.95
C PRO A 131 8.99 -7.93 7.77
N LEU A 132 8.77 -6.64 7.60
CA LEU A 132 9.41 -5.83 6.55
C LEU A 132 10.51 -4.96 7.13
N LYS A 133 11.73 -5.06 6.59
CA LYS A 133 12.88 -4.23 6.93
C LYS A 133 13.26 -3.33 5.75
N THR A 134 12.29 -2.69 5.14
CA THR A 134 12.46 -1.85 3.95
C THR A 134 11.74 -0.52 4.09
N GLY A 135 12.28 0.51 3.44
CA GLY A 135 11.63 1.81 3.32
C GLY A 135 10.74 1.93 2.08
N HIS A 136 10.67 0.92 1.21
CA HIS A 136 9.94 0.97 -0.05
C HIS A 136 9.00 -0.23 -0.21
N ILE A 137 7.72 0.03 -0.31
CA ILE A 137 6.65 -0.97 -0.43
C ILE A 137 5.83 -0.66 -1.68
N PHE A 138 5.60 -1.66 -2.52
CA PHE A 138 4.81 -1.55 -3.73
C PHE A 138 3.58 -2.43 -3.63
N ILE A 139 2.42 -1.89 -4.00
CA ILE A 139 1.13 -2.56 -3.97
C ILE A 139 0.57 -2.63 -5.39
N ALA A 140 0.19 -3.83 -5.79
CA ALA A 140 -0.55 -4.14 -7.02
C ALA A 140 -1.71 -5.11 -6.71
N GLY A 141 -2.63 -5.24 -7.65
CA GLY A 141 -3.83 -6.07 -7.53
C GLY A 141 -4.99 -5.32 -6.87
N GLY A 142 -5.79 -6.02 -6.08
CA GLY A 142 -6.98 -5.43 -5.51
C GLY A 142 -7.60 -6.24 -4.39
N PHE A 143 -8.74 -5.80 -3.86
CA PHE A 143 -9.38 -4.52 -4.20
C PHE A 143 -8.63 -3.34 -3.61
N TYR A 144 -8.44 -2.29 -4.40
CA TYR A 144 -7.73 -1.08 -3.97
C TYR A 144 -8.29 -0.51 -2.66
N ASP A 145 -9.61 -0.42 -2.54
CA ASP A 145 -10.36 0.15 -1.40
C ASP A 145 -10.71 -0.86 -0.30
N ALA A 146 -10.22 -2.10 -0.41
CA ALA A 146 -10.40 -3.13 0.61
C ALA A 146 -9.12 -3.93 0.84
N CYS A 147 -8.96 -5.10 0.19
CA CYS A 147 -7.87 -6.03 0.50
C CYS A 147 -6.48 -5.45 0.25
N ALA A 148 -6.29 -4.68 -0.83
CA ALA A 148 -5.00 -4.07 -1.12
C ALA A 148 -4.71 -2.88 -0.18
N GLU A 149 -5.73 -2.13 0.26
CA GLU A 149 -5.56 -1.16 1.34
C GLU A 149 -5.15 -1.85 2.64
N ARG A 150 -5.81 -2.96 2.99
CA ARG A 150 -5.48 -3.75 4.17
C ARG A 150 -4.04 -4.25 4.13
N THR A 151 -3.61 -4.76 2.99
CA THR A 151 -2.22 -5.16 2.72
C THR A 151 -1.27 -3.98 2.93
N ALA A 152 -1.57 -2.83 2.34
CA ALA A 152 -0.74 -1.63 2.49
C ALA A 152 -0.61 -1.20 3.96
N LEU A 153 -1.70 -1.22 4.73
CA LEU A 153 -1.72 -0.88 6.14
C LEU A 153 -0.83 -1.80 6.98
N GLU A 154 -0.92 -3.12 6.77
CA GLU A 154 -0.10 -4.10 7.50
C GLU A 154 1.38 -4.00 7.09
N ALA A 155 1.66 -3.79 5.80
CA ALA A 155 3.02 -3.59 5.30
C ALA A 155 3.67 -2.32 5.89
N VAL A 156 2.95 -1.19 5.88
CA VAL A 156 3.41 0.07 6.47
C VAL A 156 3.66 -0.09 7.97
N ARG A 157 2.72 -0.69 8.72
CA ARG A 157 2.88 -0.98 10.15
C ARG A 157 4.16 -1.79 10.42
N SER A 158 4.35 -2.87 9.65
CA SER A 158 5.51 -3.75 9.77
C SER A 158 6.82 -3.01 9.49
N ALA A 159 6.89 -2.24 8.40
CA ALA A 159 8.07 -1.47 8.03
C ALA A 159 8.45 -0.44 9.10
N PHE A 160 7.50 0.39 9.55
CA PHE A 160 7.76 1.36 10.61
C PHE A 160 8.20 0.69 11.92
N GLY A 161 7.51 -0.38 12.33
CA GLY A 161 7.83 -1.11 13.56
C GLY A 161 9.23 -1.74 13.54
N ASN A 162 9.70 -2.21 12.40
CA ASN A 162 11.04 -2.78 12.26
C ASN A 162 12.13 -1.71 12.08
N LEU A 163 11.88 -0.65 11.31
CA LEU A 163 12.85 0.42 11.09
C LEU A 163 13.14 1.21 12.37
N ARG A 164 12.14 1.41 13.24
CA ARG A 164 12.35 2.05 14.56
C ARG A 164 13.23 1.23 15.51
N ARG A 165 13.21 -0.10 15.39
CA ARG A 165 13.98 -1.00 16.25
C ARG A 165 15.45 -1.11 15.87
N GLY A 166 15.84 -0.65 14.68
CA GLY A 166 17.20 -0.78 14.15
C GLY A 166 18.23 0.24 14.68
N ASP A 167 18.09 0.73 15.92
CA ASP A 167 18.98 1.72 16.56
C ASP A 167 19.19 3.07 15.82
N SER A 168 18.39 3.37 14.81
CA SER A 168 18.53 4.64 14.09
C SER A 168 17.97 5.81 14.91
N LYS A 169 18.81 6.82 15.15
CA LYS A 169 18.39 8.11 15.71
C LYS A 169 17.49 8.91 14.76
N THR A 170 17.44 8.55 13.47
CA THR A 170 16.61 9.23 12.49
C THR A 170 15.21 8.64 12.48
N PRO A 171 14.15 9.47 12.52
CA PRO A 171 12.80 8.98 12.31
C PRO A 171 12.69 8.20 11.00
N PRO A 172 11.97 7.06 11.00
CA PRO A 172 11.80 6.26 9.81
C PRO A 172 11.05 7.01 8.71
N ARG A 173 11.44 6.74 7.47
CA ARG A 173 10.72 7.13 6.26
C ARG A 173 10.31 5.87 5.49
N VAL A 174 9.03 5.79 5.13
CA VAL A 174 8.48 4.70 4.31
C VAL A 174 7.79 5.30 3.11
N VAL A 175 8.04 4.75 1.93
CA VAL A 175 7.39 5.08 0.67
C VAL A 175 6.48 3.92 0.29
N LEU A 176 5.19 4.20 0.24
CA LEU A 176 4.14 3.29 -0.20
C LEU A 176 3.74 3.66 -1.63
N HIS A 177 4.10 2.79 -2.56
CA HIS A 177 3.82 2.93 -3.97
C HIS A 177 2.56 2.14 -4.34
N TYR A 178 1.51 2.80 -4.80
CA TYR A 178 0.41 2.14 -5.50
C TYR A 178 0.73 2.12 -6.99
N VAL A 179 0.86 0.92 -7.58
CA VAL A 179 1.12 0.76 -9.01
C VAL A 179 -0.21 0.90 -9.75
N VAL A 180 -0.64 2.14 -10.04
CA VAL A 180 -2.03 2.46 -10.36
C VAL A 180 -2.57 1.63 -11.53
N ASN A 181 -1.84 1.51 -12.63
CA ASN A 181 -2.29 0.70 -13.79
C ASN A 181 -2.21 -0.82 -13.57
N ALA A 182 -1.83 -1.25 -12.36
CA ALA A 182 -1.84 -2.62 -11.87
C ALA A 182 -2.85 -2.80 -10.72
N MET A 183 -3.75 -1.84 -10.48
CA MET A 183 -4.80 -1.89 -9.45
C MET A 183 -6.21 -2.01 -10.05
N TYR A 184 -7.15 -2.55 -9.27
CA TYR A 184 -8.60 -2.56 -9.57
C TYR A 184 -9.45 -2.39 -8.29
N TYR A 185 -10.71 -1.95 -8.43
CA TYR A 185 -11.66 -1.64 -7.34
C TYR A 185 -12.72 -2.74 -7.14
N TRP A 186 -13.33 -2.79 -5.95
CA TRP A 186 -14.52 -3.60 -5.70
C TRP A 186 -15.80 -2.88 -6.15
N ARG A 187 -16.64 -3.58 -6.91
CA ARG A 187 -18.00 -3.20 -7.36
C ARG A 187 -18.16 -2.28 -8.58
N LYS A 188 -19.08 -2.76 -9.44
CA LYS A 188 -19.82 -2.16 -10.56
C LYS A 188 -19.00 -1.66 -11.75
N GLN A 189 -19.11 -2.49 -12.78
CA GLN A 189 -18.70 -2.36 -14.18
C GLN A 189 -17.28 -2.86 -14.45
N PRO A 190 -17.07 -3.46 -15.64
CA PRO A 190 -15.76 -3.88 -16.08
C PRO A 190 -14.94 -2.63 -16.37
N ARG A 191 -14.35 -2.08 -15.31
CA ARG A 191 -13.48 -0.93 -15.43
C ARG A 191 -12.20 -1.41 -16.10
N ALA A 192 -11.80 -0.68 -17.13
CA ALA A 192 -10.41 -0.66 -17.57
C ALA A 192 -9.49 -0.53 -16.34
N PRO A 193 -8.21 -0.96 -16.41
CA PRO A 193 -7.22 -0.58 -15.40
C PRO A 193 -7.36 0.90 -15.10
N LEU A 194 -6.98 1.34 -13.90
CA LEU A 194 -6.98 2.76 -13.50
C LEU A 194 -6.51 3.71 -14.65
N GLU A 195 -7.42 4.12 -15.52
CA GLU A 195 -7.20 4.91 -16.75
C GLU A 195 -7.61 6.35 -16.50
N LYS A 196 -6.97 7.29 -17.22
CA LYS A 196 -7.06 8.78 -17.26
C LYS A 196 -7.55 9.54 -16.00
N ASN A 197 -8.67 9.16 -15.40
CA ASN A 197 -9.26 9.71 -14.17
C ASN A 197 -8.89 8.93 -12.90
N ALA A 198 -8.31 7.75 -13.03
CA ALA A 198 -8.02 6.90 -11.90
C ALA A 198 -7.03 7.44 -10.87
N PRO A 199 -6.02 8.26 -11.23
CA PRO A 199 -5.28 9.01 -10.24
C PRO A 199 -6.24 9.80 -9.34
N GLN A 200 -7.29 10.42 -9.90
CA GLN A 200 -8.25 11.21 -9.13
C GLN A 200 -9.09 10.38 -8.16
N GLU A 201 -9.55 9.20 -8.56
CA GLU A 201 -10.30 8.29 -7.66
C GLU A 201 -9.39 7.77 -6.53
N ALA A 202 -8.17 7.34 -6.87
CA ALA A 202 -7.17 6.90 -5.89
C ALA A 202 -6.81 8.02 -4.91
N LEU A 203 -6.63 9.25 -5.43
CA LEU A 203 -6.39 10.45 -4.63
C LEU A 203 -7.56 10.73 -3.68
N SER A 204 -8.80 10.74 -4.17
CA SER A 204 -9.99 10.97 -3.35
C SER A 204 -10.09 9.97 -2.18
N HIS A 205 -9.79 8.69 -2.45
CA HIS A 205 -9.76 7.65 -1.42
C HIS A 205 -8.64 7.87 -0.39
N ILE A 206 -7.41 8.13 -0.85
CA ILE A 206 -6.25 8.40 0.01
C ILE A 206 -6.48 9.64 0.88
N GLU A 207 -7.18 10.63 0.35
CA GLU A 207 -7.51 11.88 1.03
C GLU A 207 -8.70 11.74 2.00
N SER A 208 -9.42 10.62 1.96
CA SER A 208 -10.50 10.37 2.90
C SER A 208 -9.96 10.31 4.33
N LEU A 209 -10.68 10.94 5.26
CA LEU A 209 -10.30 10.95 6.68
C LEU A 209 -10.11 9.53 7.23
N GLY A 210 -10.95 8.59 6.79
CA GLY A 210 -10.86 7.19 7.19
C GLY A 210 -9.53 6.54 6.82
N PHE A 211 -9.02 6.78 5.60
CA PHE A 211 -7.73 6.23 5.16
C PHE A 211 -6.57 6.82 5.96
N VAL A 212 -6.54 8.16 6.10
CA VAL A 212 -5.47 8.89 6.80
C VAL A 212 -5.39 8.49 8.27
N ASP A 213 -6.52 8.34 8.94
CA ASP A 213 -6.58 7.94 10.34
C ASP A 213 -6.11 6.49 10.52
N ARG A 214 -6.52 5.57 9.64
CA ARG A 214 -6.04 4.18 9.65
C ARG A 214 -4.53 4.09 9.47
N MET A 215 -3.96 4.84 8.53
CA MET A 215 -2.51 4.91 8.32
C MET A 215 -1.79 5.51 9.54
N SER A 216 -2.33 6.59 10.11
CA SER A 216 -1.75 7.23 11.30
C SER A 216 -1.72 6.28 12.51
N LEU A 217 -2.81 5.52 12.71
CA LEU A 217 -2.90 4.48 13.75
C LEU A 217 -1.90 3.35 13.49
N ALA A 218 -1.73 2.92 12.23
CA ALA A 218 -0.80 1.86 11.86
C ALA A 218 0.67 2.20 12.20
N VAL A 219 1.03 3.48 12.16
CA VAL A 219 2.40 3.97 12.47
C VAL A 219 2.57 4.36 13.94
N GLY A 220 1.50 4.28 14.74
CA GLY A 220 1.56 4.37 16.21
C GLY A 220 1.85 5.77 16.75
N GLY A 221 1.36 6.85 16.12
CA GLY A 221 1.45 8.16 16.78
C GLY A 221 1.05 9.38 15.97
N LYS A 222 0.94 10.51 16.70
CA LYS A 222 0.60 11.84 16.16
C LYS A 222 1.75 12.48 15.37
N ASN A 223 2.98 11.99 15.53
CA ASN A 223 4.19 12.49 14.87
C ASN A 223 4.46 11.80 13.51
N LEU A 224 3.39 11.62 12.72
CA LEU A 224 3.47 11.12 11.34
C LEU A 224 3.13 12.25 10.38
N GLU A 225 4.05 12.52 9.47
CA GLU A 225 3.80 13.31 8.28
C GLU A 225 3.41 12.39 7.12
N ILE A 226 2.37 12.76 6.37
CA ILE A 226 1.94 12.04 5.17
C ILE A 226 2.05 12.96 3.96
N GLU A 227 2.92 12.59 3.04
CA GLU A 227 3.15 13.29 1.78
C GLU A 227 2.55 12.49 0.63
N LEU A 228 1.98 13.18 -0.36
CA LEU A 228 1.34 12.58 -1.52
C LEU A 228 2.04 12.98 -2.79
N PHE A 229 2.37 12.00 -3.62
CA PHE A 229 3.03 12.17 -4.89
C PHE A 229 2.25 11.46 -6.01
N LEU A 230 2.22 12.08 -7.18
CA LEU A 230 1.84 11.44 -8.43
C LEU A 230 3.10 11.32 -9.30
N GLU A 231 3.55 10.09 -9.47
CA GLU A 231 4.86 9.77 -10.04
C GLU A 231 5.97 10.48 -9.25
N ASN A 232 6.81 11.28 -9.92
CA ASN A 232 7.87 12.07 -9.29
C ASN A 232 7.41 13.47 -8.85
N ARG A 233 6.11 13.80 -9.00
CA ARG A 233 5.59 15.13 -8.69
C ARG A 233 4.94 15.15 -7.32
N TYR A 234 5.48 15.96 -6.42
CA TYR A 234 4.84 16.27 -5.15
C TYR A 234 3.49 16.94 -5.42
N LEU A 235 2.45 16.43 -4.75
CA LEU A 235 1.12 17.03 -4.80
C LEU A 235 0.87 17.88 -3.57
N LYS A 236 0.91 17.25 -2.38
CA LYS A 236 0.62 17.92 -1.11
C LYS A 236 1.06 17.11 0.10
N THR A 237 1.10 17.77 1.24
CA THR A 237 1.12 17.13 2.56
C THR A 237 -0.32 16.94 3.00
N ILE A 238 -0.76 15.68 3.15
CA ILE A 238 -2.12 15.33 3.61
C ILE A 238 -2.23 15.57 5.12
N ARG A 239 -1.16 15.24 5.86
CA ARG A 239 -1.09 15.40 7.31
C ARG A 239 0.31 15.88 7.69
N ARG A 240 0.41 16.93 8.50
CA ARG A 240 1.68 17.38 9.08
C ARG A 240 1.96 16.64 10.38
N GLY A 241 3.20 16.20 10.56
CA GLY A 241 3.62 15.59 11.82
C GLY A 241 3.79 16.63 12.93
N SER A 242 3.52 16.24 14.18
CA SER A 242 3.73 17.10 15.35
C SER A 242 5.12 16.87 15.97
N GLY A 243 6.11 17.68 15.59
CA GLY A 243 7.44 17.64 16.21
C GLY A 243 8.57 18.11 15.29
N PRO A 244 9.81 18.21 15.82
CA PRO A 244 10.97 18.67 15.04
C PRO A 244 11.46 17.63 14.03
N SER A 245 11.08 16.36 14.18
CA SER A 245 11.51 15.28 13.30
C SER A 245 10.42 14.20 13.24
N PRO A 246 9.37 14.41 12.44
CA PRO A 246 8.31 13.42 12.27
C PRO A 246 8.81 12.18 11.52
N SER A 247 8.20 11.03 11.82
CA SER A 247 8.22 9.90 10.89
C SER A 247 7.50 10.31 9.61
N VAL A 248 7.96 9.87 8.44
CA VAL A 248 7.33 10.28 7.17
C VAL A 248 6.83 9.07 6.39
N LEU A 249 5.54 9.08 6.07
CA LEU A 249 4.93 8.18 5.10
C LEU A 249 4.73 8.94 3.80
N VAL A 250 5.38 8.49 2.74
CA VAL A 250 5.15 9.00 1.38
C VAL A 250 4.21 8.05 0.69
N ILE A 251 3.07 8.54 0.24
CA ILE A 251 2.16 7.79 -0.62
C ILE A 251 2.41 8.25 -2.05
N ARG A 252 2.74 7.29 -2.91
CA ARG A 252 3.10 7.56 -4.30
C ARG A 252 2.22 6.76 -5.23
N LEU A 253 1.49 7.47 -6.08
CA LEU A 253 0.77 6.87 -7.20
C LEU A 253 1.74 6.73 -8.37
N THR A 254 2.11 5.51 -8.75
CA THR A 254 3.10 5.27 -9.82
C THR A 254 2.55 4.32 -10.87
N THR A 255 3.04 4.43 -12.11
CA THR A 255 2.71 3.45 -13.16
C THR A 255 3.82 2.42 -13.32
N SER A 256 3.49 1.24 -13.84
CA SER A 256 4.49 0.21 -14.19
C SER A 256 5.54 0.73 -15.18
N GLN A 257 5.17 1.65 -16.08
CA GLN A 257 6.10 2.30 -17.00
C GLN A 257 7.08 3.23 -16.27
N SER A 258 6.62 3.99 -15.27
CA SER A 258 7.50 4.81 -14.45
C SER A 258 8.40 3.96 -13.56
N LEU A 259 7.87 2.88 -12.98
CA LEU A 259 8.65 1.87 -12.26
C LEU A 259 9.76 1.28 -13.16
N LYS A 260 9.48 0.98 -14.43
CA LYS A 260 10.50 0.48 -15.38
C LYS A 260 11.61 1.49 -15.65
N ARG A 261 11.29 2.78 -15.70
CA ARG A 261 12.28 3.85 -15.99
C ARG A 261 13.10 4.23 -14.76
N ASN A 262 12.44 4.34 -13.61
CA ASN A 262 13.06 4.73 -12.35
C ASN A 262 12.40 3.94 -11.20
N PRO A 263 12.90 2.73 -10.90
CA PRO A 263 12.24 1.80 -9.98
C PRO A 263 12.03 2.32 -8.56
N LEU A 264 12.93 3.17 -8.07
CA LEU A 264 12.81 3.79 -6.74
C LEU A 264 12.29 5.23 -6.81
N GLY A 265 12.19 5.78 -8.02
CA GLY A 265 11.70 7.14 -8.24
C GLY A 265 12.62 8.24 -7.71
N TYR A 266 13.92 7.95 -7.54
CA TYR A 266 14.94 8.95 -7.27
C TYR A 266 15.36 9.58 -8.60
N ASP A 267 14.71 10.66 -9.02
CA ASP A 267 15.38 11.65 -9.87
C ASP A 267 16.07 12.65 -8.91
N ASP A 268 17.16 13.29 -9.34
CA ASP A 268 17.93 14.26 -8.51
C ASP A 268 17.03 15.29 -7.80
N ALA A 269 15.95 15.73 -8.45
CA ALA A 269 14.97 16.65 -7.88
C ALA A 269 14.15 16.09 -6.69
N PHE A 270 13.92 14.77 -6.64
CA PHE A 270 13.26 14.13 -5.49
C PHE A 270 14.20 14.07 -4.29
N GLN A 271 15.50 13.83 -4.52
CA GLN A 271 16.48 13.96 -3.44
C GLN A 271 16.58 15.40 -2.98
N ASP A 272 16.61 16.38 -3.88
CA ASP A 272 16.71 17.79 -3.51
C ASP A 272 15.51 18.28 -2.67
N ILE A 273 14.27 17.98 -3.05
CA ILE A 273 13.09 18.37 -2.27
C ILE A 273 13.06 17.66 -0.90
N VAL A 274 13.47 16.39 -0.86
CA VAL A 274 13.47 15.57 0.36
C VAL A 274 14.63 15.94 1.30
N LEU A 275 15.81 16.27 0.77
CA LEU A 275 16.99 16.69 1.53
C LEU A 275 16.85 18.15 2.00
N MET A 276 16.30 19.05 1.18
CA MET A 276 16.12 20.44 1.56
C MET A 276 15.09 20.61 2.70
N ARG A 277 14.08 19.74 2.83
CA ARG A 277 13.12 19.81 3.96
C ARG A 277 13.71 19.45 5.33
N GLY A 278 14.84 18.75 5.37
CA GLY A 278 15.57 18.50 6.61
C GLY A 278 16.44 19.67 7.10
N VAL A 279 16.66 20.69 6.25
CA VAL A 279 17.66 21.75 6.47
C VAL A 279 17.10 23.16 6.24
N VAL A 280 16.05 23.32 5.43
CA VAL A 280 15.57 24.61 4.93
C VAL A 280 14.15 24.90 5.45
N PRO A 281 13.92 26.07 6.09
CA PRO A 281 12.60 26.53 6.55
C PRO A 281 11.50 26.49 5.47
N ALA A 282 10.27 26.17 5.89
CA ALA A 282 9.12 25.92 5.01
C ALA A 282 8.74 27.10 4.10
N ASP A 283 9.01 28.33 4.53
CA ASP A 283 8.74 29.59 3.81
C ASP A 283 9.69 29.83 2.62
N ILE A 284 10.84 29.17 2.60
CA ILE A 284 11.81 29.22 1.49
C ILE A 284 11.45 28.19 0.40
N LEU A 285 10.87 27.06 0.80
CA LEU A 285 10.53 25.96 -0.11
C LEU A 285 9.39 26.29 -1.07
N GLU A 286 8.38 27.06 -0.64
CA GLU A 286 7.30 27.53 -1.54
C GLU A 286 7.87 28.35 -2.71
N LYS A 287 8.91 29.17 -2.46
CA LYS A 287 9.58 29.97 -3.50
C LYS A 287 10.44 29.13 -4.46
N SER A 288 11.04 28.03 -3.97
CA SER A 288 11.83 27.11 -4.80
C SER A 288 10.99 26.26 -5.76
N SER A 289 9.76 25.90 -5.36
CA SER A 289 8.83 25.16 -6.23
C SER A 289 8.40 25.96 -7.47
N ALA A 290 8.24 27.28 -7.32
CA ALA A 290 8.01 28.21 -8.42
C ALA A 290 9.25 28.29 -9.35
N PHE A 291 10.46 28.17 -8.79
CA PHE A 291 11.70 28.18 -9.55
C PHE A 291 11.88 26.92 -10.42
N HIS A 292 11.45 25.76 -9.94
CA HIS A 292 11.48 24.53 -10.74
C HIS A 292 10.40 24.49 -11.83
N GLN A 293 9.20 25.02 -11.56
CA GLN A 293 8.17 25.18 -12.61
C GLN A 293 8.68 26.08 -13.74
N ALA A 294 9.40 27.17 -13.44
CA ALA A 294 9.96 28.06 -14.47
C ALA A 294 10.98 27.38 -15.41
N ARG A 295 11.63 26.29 -14.97
CA ARG A 295 12.65 25.58 -15.76
C ARG A 295 12.05 24.60 -16.79
N THR A 296 10.83 24.11 -16.55
CA THR A 296 10.13 23.19 -17.47
C THR A 296 9.42 23.89 -18.64
N TRP A 297 9.30 25.22 -18.63
CA TRP A 297 8.69 26.01 -19.71
C TRP A 297 9.69 26.52 -20.77
N ARG A 298 10.97 26.12 -20.70
CA ARG A 298 12.02 26.51 -21.67
C ARG A 298 12.53 25.36 -22.54
N LYS A 299 11.70 24.36 -22.83
CA LYS A 299 11.98 23.34 -23.86
C LYS A 299 10.78 23.16 -24.76
#